data_AF-A0A1S3Y632-F1
#
_entry.id   AF-A0A1S3Y632-F1
#
_cell.length_a   1.000
_cell.length_b   1.000
_cell.length_c   1.000
_cell.angle_alpha   90.00
_cell.angle_beta   90.00
_cell.angle_gamma   90.00
#
_symmetry.space_group_name_H-M   'P 1'
#
loop_
_entity.id
_entity.type
_entity.pdbx_description
1 polymer ?
#
loop_
_entity_poly.entity_id
_entity_poly.type
_entity_poly.pdbx_seq_one_letter_code
_entity_poly.pdbx_strand_id
1 'polypeptide(L)'
;MLDGTVGSSYFDRFNLKWKLSNDRNLRSVALQTFIREKEINYDRFCCLYWPRFSSQLTKNLDSSRVFTEIISHIKGGLQAGDFHDGKLNRDAYISMSEYRVSNISAEKRNGIYDIFRAYEEMKMERGEFDISDVVNDLHHRLKCHNLDGDKIDFVYIDEVQDLTMRQISLFKYICRNVEEGFVFSGDTAQTIARGIDFRFEDIRNLFYNEFVMDSKGDKAAKRKDKGHLSCVFQLLQNFRTHTGVLKLAQSVIDLLRHYFPQSVDVLKPETSLIDGAAPVLLKPGDDENAILTIFGNRGNNVGKIVGFGAEQVILVRDESAKKEIFGLIGQKALVLTIVECKGLEFQASLLLACCA
;
A
#
# COMPACT_ATOMS: atom_id res chain seq x y z
N MET A 1 -21.25 -9.61 -1.16
CA MET A 1 -20.97 -9.36 -2.60
C MET A 1 -22.13 -8.54 -3.16
N LEU A 2 -21.94 -7.77 -4.24
CA LEU A 2 -23.01 -6.91 -4.79
C LEU A 2 -24.18 -7.69 -5.40
N ASP A 3 -23.90 -8.91 -5.84
CA ASP A 3 -24.86 -9.86 -6.43
C ASP A 3 -25.59 -10.72 -5.37
N GLY A 4 -25.27 -10.57 -4.09
CA GLY A 4 -25.86 -11.35 -3.00
C GLY A 4 -25.25 -12.74 -2.77
N THR A 5 -24.21 -13.12 -3.52
CA THR A 5 -23.59 -14.47 -3.44
C THR A 5 -23.07 -14.82 -2.05
N VAL A 6 -22.70 -13.82 -1.25
CA VAL A 6 -22.21 -14.00 0.12
C VAL A 6 -22.99 -13.09 1.07
N GLY A 7 -24.31 -13.32 1.12
CA GLY A 7 -25.26 -12.54 1.93
C GLY A 7 -25.46 -11.10 1.44
N SER A 8 -26.11 -10.28 2.27
CA SER A 8 -26.32 -8.85 2.00
C SER A 8 -24.99 -8.12 1.79
N SER A 9 -24.97 -7.20 0.83
CA SER A 9 -23.78 -6.41 0.52
C SER A 9 -23.42 -5.51 1.70
N TYR A 10 -22.11 -5.30 1.95
CA TYR A 10 -21.63 -4.28 2.89
C TYR A 10 -22.29 -2.91 2.61
N PHE A 11 -22.39 -2.57 1.33
CA PHE A 11 -22.95 -1.30 0.88
C PHE A 11 -24.45 -1.15 1.14
N ASP A 12 -25.14 -2.23 1.53
CA ASP A 12 -26.57 -2.17 1.83
C ASP A 12 -26.88 -1.36 3.10
N ARG A 13 -25.88 -1.18 3.97
CA ARG A 13 -25.96 -0.39 5.21
C ARG A 13 -26.09 1.10 4.93
N PHE A 14 -25.62 1.56 3.78
CA PHE A 14 -25.83 2.92 3.33
C PHE A 14 -27.19 2.94 2.62
N ASN A 15 -28.12 3.80 3.06
CA ASN A 15 -29.46 3.94 2.49
C ASN A 15 -29.40 4.56 1.07
N LEU A 16 -28.87 3.78 0.13
CA LEU A 16 -28.53 4.19 -1.22
C LEU A 16 -29.77 4.22 -2.11
N LYS A 17 -30.15 5.43 -2.55
CA LYS A 17 -31.34 5.67 -3.38
C LYS A 17 -31.32 4.98 -4.75
N TRP A 18 -30.14 4.62 -5.28
CA TRP A 18 -30.00 4.02 -6.61
C TRP A 18 -30.41 2.54 -6.69
N LYS A 19 -30.69 1.88 -5.56
CA LYS A 19 -31.26 0.52 -5.50
C LYS A 19 -32.61 0.38 -6.23
N LEU A 20 -33.31 1.50 -6.45
CA LEU A 20 -34.63 1.55 -7.10
C LEU A 20 -34.58 1.55 -8.63
N SER A 21 -33.43 1.77 -9.26
CA SER A 21 -33.31 1.74 -10.73
C SER A 21 -33.25 0.30 -11.24
N ASN A 22 -33.98 -0.09 -12.28
CA ASN A 22 -33.87 -1.45 -12.86
C ASN A 22 -32.65 -1.66 -13.79
N ASP A 23 -31.89 -0.59 -14.07
CA ASP A 23 -30.75 -0.65 -14.99
C ASP A 23 -29.44 -0.98 -14.24
N ARG A 24 -28.84 -2.13 -14.58
CA ARG A 24 -27.60 -2.65 -13.98
C ARG A 24 -26.40 -1.71 -14.22
N ASN A 25 -26.32 -1.04 -15.37
CA ASN A 25 -25.21 -0.15 -15.68
C ASN A 25 -25.29 1.15 -14.87
N LEU A 26 -26.48 1.74 -14.78
CA LEU A 26 -26.70 2.92 -13.94
C LEU A 26 -26.43 2.62 -12.46
N ARG A 27 -26.81 1.44 -11.98
CA ARG A 27 -26.46 0.96 -10.63
C ARG A 27 -24.94 0.88 -10.41
N SER A 28 -24.21 0.32 -11.37
CA SER A 28 -22.75 0.18 -11.28
C SER A 28 -22.05 1.54 -11.24
N VAL A 29 -22.43 2.48 -12.11
CA VAL A 29 -21.86 3.85 -12.14
C VAL A 29 -22.19 4.63 -10.87
N ALA A 30 -23.42 4.52 -10.37
CA ALA A 30 -23.83 5.16 -9.12
C ALA A 30 -23.06 4.61 -7.91
N LEU A 31 -22.84 3.29 -7.87
CA LEU A 31 -22.01 2.68 -6.85
C LEU A 31 -20.55 3.13 -6.92
N GLN A 32 -19.94 3.13 -8.11
CA GLN A 32 -18.56 3.59 -8.28
C GLN A 32 -18.39 5.05 -7.83
N THR A 33 -19.36 5.89 -8.16
CA THR A 33 -19.40 7.30 -7.71
C THR A 33 -19.51 7.37 -6.19
N PHE A 34 -20.41 6.58 -5.59
CA PHE A 34 -20.55 6.51 -4.14
C PHE A 34 -19.27 6.03 -3.44
N ILE A 35 -18.63 4.98 -3.94
CA ILE A 35 -17.36 4.46 -3.40
C ILE A 35 -16.31 5.57 -3.43
N ARG A 36 -16.11 6.20 -4.59
CA ARG A 36 -15.17 7.33 -4.72
C ARG A 36 -15.48 8.49 -3.77
N GLU A 37 -16.75 8.76 -3.52
CA GLU A 37 -17.21 9.85 -2.66
C GLU A 37 -17.20 9.51 -1.17
N LYS A 38 -17.22 8.25 -0.76
CA LYS A 38 -17.34 7.85 0.65
C LYS A 38 -16.18 7.02 1.19
N GLU A 39 -15.36 6.47 0.31
CA GLU A 39 -14.14 5.78 0.70
C GLU A 39 -13.10 6.78 1.19
N ILE A 40 -12.51 6.47 2.35
CA ILE A 40 -11.44 7.23 2.97
C ILE A 40 -10.12 6.54 2.62
N ASN A 41 -9.37 7.18 1.72
CA ASN A 41 -7.96 6.90 1.50
C ASN A 41 -7.08 7.82 2.38
N TYR A 42 -5.75 7.66 2.29
CA TYR A 42 -4.82 8.47 3.05
C TYR A 42 -5.01 9.99 2.81
N ASP A 43 -5.22 10.41 1.56
CA ASP A 43 -5.37 11.83 1.24
C ASP A 43 -6.59 12.44 1.93
N ARG A 44 -7.73 11.74 1.91
CA ARG A 44 -8.95 12.17 2.61
C ARG A 44 -8.79 12.13 4.11
N PHE A 45 -8.12 11.12 4.65
CA PHE A 45 -7.78 11.10 6.07
C PHE A 45 -6.95 12.32 6.44
N CYS A 46 -5.90 12.62 5.68
CA CYS A 46 -5.00 13.74 5.94
C CYS A 46 -5.69 15.11 5.78
N CYS A 47 -6.58 15.28 4.80
CA CYS A 47 -7.23 16.56 4.55
C CYS A 47 -8.50 16.79 5.40
N LEU A 48 -9.30 15.75 5.65
CA LEU A 48 -10.66 15.90 6.22
C LEU A 48 -10.79 15.44 7.67
N TYR A 49 -9.88 14.59 8.14
CA TYR A 49 -9.90 14.01 9.48
C TYR A 49 -8.76 14.53 10.35
N TRP A 50 -7.52 14.45 9.85
CA TRP A 50 -6.33 14.83 10.60
C TRP A 50 -6.41 16.23 11.25
N PRO A 51 -6.90 17.29 10.57
CA PRO A 51 -6.99 18.63 11.16
C PRO A 51 -8.08 18.77 12.24
N ARG A 52 -8.95 17.77 12.40
CA ARG A 52 -10.04 17.78 13.39
C ARG A 52 -9.65 17.10 14.71
N PHE A 53 -8.58 16.31 14.72
CA PHE A 53 -8.09 15.70 15.94
C PHE A 53 -7.46 16.75 16.86
N SER A 54 -7.55 16.50 18.18
CA SER A 54 -6.95 17.39 19.17
C SER A 54 -5.45 17.56 18.90
N SER A 55 -4.98 18.82 18.92
CA SER A 55 -3.56 19.14 18.78
C SER A 55 -2.69 18.50 19.85
N GLN A 56 -3.28 18.13 21.01
CA GLN A 56 -2.57 17.38 22.05
C GLN A 56 -2.29 15.93 21.62
N LEU A 57 -3.20 15.31 20.86
CA LEU A 57 -3.06 13.94 20.38
C LEU A 57 -2.15 13.85 19.15
N THR A 58 -2.17 14.86 18.28
CA THR A 58 -1.38 14.87 17.03
C THR A 58 0.02 15.44 17.20
N LYS A 59 0.35 16.02 18.37
CA LYS A 59 1.68 16.58 18.65
C LYS A 59 2.76 15.51 18.53
N ASN A 60 3.70 15.72 17.60
CA ASN A 60 4.81 14.80 17.29
C ASN A 60 4.41 13.46 16.65
N LEU A 61 3.20 13.38 16.06
CA LEU A 61 2.80 12.24 15.24
C LEU A 61 2.74 12.65 13.77
N ASP A 62 3.24 11.78 12.91
CA ASP A 62 3.11 11.90 11.46
C ASP A 62 1.78 11.27 11.00
N SER A 63 1.00 11.99 10.20
CA SER A 63 -0.34 11.55 9.78
C SER A 63 -0.27 10.26 8.94
N SER A 64 0.77 10.09 8.12
CA SER A 64 0.97 8.88 7.32
C SER A 64 1.25 7.69 8.22
N ARG A 65 2.12 7.85 9.22
CA ARG A 65 2.41 6.76 10.15
C ARG A 65 1.17 6.37 10.96
N VAL A 66 0.40 7.34 11.46
CA VAL A 66 -0.85 7.05 12.17
C VAL A 66 -1.84 6.30 11.28
N PHE A 67 -2.00 6.73 10.03
CA PHE A 67 -2.88 6.04 9.09
C PHE A 67 -2.43 4.60 8.81
N THR A 68 -1.12 4.36 8.63
CA THR A 68 -0.57 3.00 8.51
C THR A 68 -0.85 2.15 9.74
N GLU A 69 -0.71 2.69 10.95
CA GLU A 69 -1.04 1.94 12.16
C GLU A 69 -2.51 1.54 12.24
N ILE A 70 -3.42 2.44 11.86
CA ILE A 70 -4.85 2.17 11.82
C ILE A 70 -5.17 1.08 10.79
N ILE A 71 -4.71 1.24 9.55
CA ILE A 71 -5.11 0.39 8.44
C ILE A 71 -4.39 -0.97 8.46
N SER A 72 -3.07 -1.00 8.69
CA SER A 72 -2.28 -2.24 8.60
C SER A 72 -2.14 -3.02 9.89
N HIS A 73 -2.20 -2.37 11.06
CA HIS A 73 -2.01 -3.07 12.33
C HIS A 73 -3.33 -3.24 13.07
N ILE A 74 -4.04 -2.15 13.36
CA ILE A 74 -5.28 -2.21 14.15
C ILE A 74 -6.40 -2.94 13.41
N LYS A 75 -6.66 -2.58 12.15
CA LYS A 75 -7.77 -3.14 11.36
C LYS A 75 -7.35 -4.24 10.38
N GLY A 76 -6.10 -4.20 9.92
CA GLY A 76 -5.57 -5.07 8.86
C GLY A 76 -4.52 -6.08 9.33
N GLY A 77 -4.18 -6.09 10.62
CA GLY A 77 -3.15 -6.95 11.16
C GLY A 77 -3.57 -8.41 11.28
N LEU A 78 -2.59 -9.30 11.44
CA LEU A 78 -2.81 -10.75 11.61
C LEU A 78 -3.78 -11.06 12.77
N GLN A 79 -3.51 -10.47 13.93
CA GLN A 79 -4.28 -10.68 15.16
C GLN A 79 -5.65 -10.01 15.13
N ALA A 80 -5.90 -9.07 14.21
CA ALA A 80 -7.21 -8.43 14.10
C ALA A 80 -8.31 -9.46 13.78
N GLY A 81 -7.94 -10.59 13.16
CA GLY A 81 -8.84 -11.68 12.83
C GLY A 81 -9.41 -12.47 14.01
N ASP A 82 -8.75 -12.40 15.17
CA ASP A 82 -9.11 -13.08 16.41
C ASP A 82 -10.23 -12.36 17.17
N PHE A 83 -10.48 -11.09 16.84
CA PHE A 83 -11.50 -10.27 17.49
C PHE A 83 -12.81 -10.26 16.70
N HIS A 84 -13.93 -10.22 17.42
CA HIS A 84 -15.28 -10.30 16.83
C HIS A 84 -15.60 -9.18 15.82
N ASP A 85 -15.01 -8.00 15.99
CA ASP A 85 -15.19 -6.82 15.14
C ASP A 85 -14.10 -6.68 14.06
N GLY A 86 -13.15 -7.62 13.97
CA GLY A 86 -12.04 -7.58 13.03
C GLY A 86 -11.02 -6.48 13.35
N LYS A 87 -10.97 -6.01 14.59
CA LYS A 87 -10.11 -4.90 15.03
C LYS A 87 -9.37 -5.29 16.30
N LEU A 88 -8.08 -4.94 16.38
CA LEU A 88 -7.34 -5.10 17.62
C LEU A 88 -7.95 -4.22 18.71
N ASN A 89 -8.14 -4.81 19.90
CA ASN A 89 -8.46 -4.02 21.08
C ASN A 89 -7.22 -3.22 21.55
N ARG A 90 -7.45 -2.28 22.46
CA ARG A 90 -6.44 -1.34 22.95
C ARG A 90 -5.24 -2.07 23.56
N ASP A 91 -5.50 -3.03 24.43
CA ASP A 91 -4.46 -3.73 25.17
C ASP A 91 -3.60 -4.60 24.25
N ALA A 92 -4.23 -5.30 23.29
CA ALA A 92 -3.52 -6.07 22.27
C ALA A 92 -2.68 -5.18 21.35
N TYR A 93 -3.20 -4.01 20.95
CA TYR A 93 -2.42 -3.08 20.14
C TYR A 93 -1.23 -2.49 20.90
N ILE A 94 -1.39 -2.18 22.19
CA ILE A 94 -0.30 -1.62 23.02
C ILE A 94 0.75 -2.69 23.33
N SER A 95 0.35 -3.92 23.64
CA SER A 95 1.28 -5.01 23.93
C SER A 95 2.18 -5.37 22.75
N MET A 96 1.80 -4.98 21.52
CA MET A 96 2.70 -5.09 20.38
C MET A 96 3.99 -4.28 20.53
N SER A 97 4.02 -3.26 21.40
CA SER A 97 5.25 -2.53 21.72
C SER A 97 6.29 -3.37 22.46
N GLU A 98 5.87 -4.49 23.07
CA GLU A 98 6.73 -5.42 23.79
C GLU A 98 7.45 -6.39 22.86
N TYR A 99 6.98 -6.54 21.61
CA TYR A 99 7.72 -7.29 20.61
C TYR A 99 9.00 -6.53 20.25
N ARG A 100 10.12 -7.27 20.16
CA ARG A 100 11.47 -6.76 19.87
C ARG A 100 11.61 -5.93 18.57
N VAL A 101 10.54 -5.85 17.77
CA VAL A 101 10.49 -5.29 16.41
C VAL A 101 9.60 -4.01 16.34
N SER A 102 9.06 -3.52 17.46
CA SER A 102 8.18 -2.34 17.43
C SER A 102 8.97 -1.02 17.44
N ASN A 103 8.84 -0.25 16.36
CA ASN A 103 9.39 1.11 16.25
C ASN A 103 8.60 2.18 17.02
N ILE A 104 7.47 1.80 17.65
CA ILE A 104 6.57 2.71 18.35
C ILE A 104 6.43 2.28 19.82
N SER A 105 6.65 3.24 20.73
CA SER A 105 6.50 3.03 22.17
C SER A 105 5.03 2.81 22.57
N ALA A 106 4.81 2.15 23.71
CA ALA A 106 3.48 1.97 24.29
C ALA A 106 2.73 3.30 24.44
N GLU A 107 3.40 4.37 24.89
CA GLU A 107 2.80 5.71 25.02
C GLU A 107 2.30 6.26 23.68
N LYS A 108 3.11 6.17 22.62
CA LYS A 108 2.69 6.60 21.28
C LYS A 108 1.54 5.75 20.76
N ARG A 109 1.57 4.43 20.98
CA ARG A 109 0.46 3.52 20.62
C ARG A 109 -0.84 3.88 21.32
N ASN A 110 -0.78 4.27 22.60
CA ASN A 110 -1.95 4.78 23.32
C ASN A 110 -2.56 5.99 22.61
N GLY A 111 -1.75 7.01 22.29
CA GLY A 111 -2.23 8.20 21.57
C GLY A 111 -2.78 7.88 20.17
N ILE A 112 -2.14 6.95 19.45
CA ILE A 112 -2.62 6.47 18.14
C ILE A 112 -3.98 5.78 18.27
N TYR A 113 -4.17 4.97 19.32
CA TYR A 113 -5.44 4.31 19.56
C TYR A 113 -6.57 5.31 19.90
N ASP A 114 -6.24 6.41 20.59
CA ASP A 114 -7.21 7.48 20.84
C ASP A 114 -7.61 8.18 19.53
N ILE A 115 -6.65 8.44 18.64
CA ILE A 115 -6.92 8.96 17.30
C ILE A 115 -7.77 7.96 16.50
N PHE A 116 -7.47 6.66 16.57
CA PHE A 116 -8.25 5.61 15.92
C PHE A 116 -9.72 5.62 16.36
N ARG A 117 -9.97 5.76 17.67
CA ARG A 117 -11.34 5.83 18.21
C ARG A 117 -12.07 7.07 17.69
N ALA A 118 -11.45 8.24 17.77
CA ALA A 118 -12.03 9.49 17.25
C ALA A 118 -12.28 9.40 15.74
N TYR A 119 -11.36 8.78 14.99
CA TYR A 119 -11.50 8.53 13.56
C TYR A 119 -12.71 7.65 13.23
N GLU A 120 -12.88 6.51 13.91
CA GLU A 120 -14.01 5.60 13.69
C GLU A 120 -15.35 6.27 14.06
N GLU A 121 -15.40 7.04 15.15
CA GLU A 121 -16.59 7.79 15.58
C GLU A 121 -16.99 8.82 14.52
N MET A 122 -16.06 9.69 14.11
CA MET A 122 -16.32 10.70 13.06
C MET A 122 -16.71 10.05 11.72
N LYS A 123 -16.09 8.94 11.35
CA LYS A 123 -16.39 8.21 10.12
C LYS A 123 -17.80 7.64 10.14
N MET A 124 -18.22 7.07 11.28
CA MET A 124 -19.58 6.58 11.47
C MET A 124 -20.61 7.70 11.36
N GLU A 125 -20.37 8.86 11.98
CA GLU A 125 -21.25 10.03 11.90
C GLU A 125 -21.42 10.56 10.46
N ARG A 126 -20.35 10.50 9.66
CA ARG A 126 -20.36 10.97 8.25
C ARG A 126 -20.89 9.94 7.25
N GLY A 127 -21.14 8.70 7.71
CA GLY A 127 -21.51 7.58 6.85
C GLY A 127 -20.46 7.32 5.77
N GLU A 128 -19.18 7.41 6.15
CA GLU A 128 -18.01 7.11 5.31
C GLU A 128 -17.44 5.75 5.70
N PHE A 129 -16.55 5.19 4.87
CA PHE A 129 -15.90 3.90 5.16
C PHE A 129 -14.46 3.90 4.67
N ASP A 130 -13.63 3.02 5.22
CA ASP A 130 -12.32 2.70 4.65
C ASP A 130 -12.29 1.26 4.14
N ILE A 131 -11.26 0.92 3.35
CA ILE A 131 -11.13 -0.40 2.74
C ILE A 131 -11.13 -1.53 3.78
N SER A 132 -10.58 -1.29 4.97
CA SER A 132 -10.52 -2.28 6.04
C SER A 132 -11.91 -2.62 6.58
N ASP A 133 -12.88 -1.69 6.57
CA ASP A 133 -14.27 -2.00 6.94
C ASP A 133 -14.90 -3.02 5.98
N VAL A 134 -14.68 -2.82 4.67
CA VAL A 134 -15.20 -3.72 3.63
C VAL A 134 -14.56 -5.10 3.75
N VAL A 135 -13.24 -5.14 3.94
CA VAL A 135 -12.46 -6.38 4.10
C VAL A 135 -12.91 -7.16 5.34
N ASN A 136 -13.09 -6.49 6.49
CA ASN A 136 -13.51 -7.15 7.71
C ASN A 136 -14.96 -7.65 7.63
N ASP A 137 -15.86 -6.90 7.00
CA ASP A 137 -17.22 -7.37 6.71
C ASP A 137 -17.22 -8.57 5.76
N LEU A 138 -16.34 -8.58 4.74
CA LEU A 138 -16.16 -9.74 3.86
C LEU A 138 -15.70 -10.97 4.63
N HIS A 139 -14.70 -10.86 5.50
CA HIS A 139 -14.28 -11.97 6.37
C HIS A 139 -15.44 -12.50 7.21
N HIS A 140 -16.21 -11.62 7.85
CA HIS A 140 -17.35 -12.02 8.66
C HIS A 140 -18.37 -12.82 7.84
N ARG A 141 -18.75 -12.30 6.67
CA ARG A 141 -19.71 -12.97 5.79
C ARG A 141 -19.18 -14.28 5.21
N LEU A 142 -17.90 -14.34 4.82
CA LEU A 142 -17.26 -15.54 4.27
C LEU A 142 -16.99 -16.62 5.34
N LYS A 143 -16.90 -16.26 6.63
CA LYS A 143 -16.91 -17.23 7.73
C LYS A 143 -18.28 -17.87 7.92
N CYS A 144 -19.37 -17.12 7.71
CA CYS A 144 -20.74 -17.59 7.93
C CYS A 144 -21.38 -18.25 6.69
N HIS A 145 -20.99 -17.82 5.50
CA HIS A 145 -21.52 -18.28 4.23
C HIS A 145 -20.40 -18.89 3.40
N ASN A 146 -20.62 -20.09 2.87
CA ASN A 146 -19.73 -20.63 1.85
C ASN A 146 -19.88 -19.83 0.57
N LEU A 147 -18.76 -19.57 -0.11
CA LEU A 147 -18.79 -19.13 -1.49
C LEU A 147 -19.35 -20.27 -2.36
N ASP A 148 -20.60 -20.12 -2.78
CA ASP A 148 -21.19 -20.98 -3.80
C ASP A 148 -20.68 -20.50 -5.17
N GLY A 149 -19.73 -21.26 -5.73
CA GLY A 149 -19.08 -20.96 -7.00
C GLY A 149 -17.97 -21.95 -7.33
N ASP A 150 -17.41 -21.83 -8.53
CA ASP A 150 -16.26 -22.63 -8.95
C ASP A 150 -15.06 -22.34 -8.04
N LYS A 151 -14.45 -23.41 -7.55
CA LYS A 151 -13.27 -23.31 -6.69
C LYS A 151 -12.06 -23.01 -7.54
N ILE A 152 -11.19 -22.14 -7.04
CA ILE A 152 -9.94 -21.83 -7.70
C ILE A 152 -8.87 -22.79 -7.17
N ASP A 153 -8.19 -23.49 -8.07
CA ASP A 153 -7.14 -24.44 -7.71
C ASP A 153 -5.79 -23.75 -7.46
N PHE A 154 -5.53 -22.64 -8.16
CA PHE A 154 -4.28 -21.89 -8.09
C PHE A 154 -4.53 -20.37 -8.08
N VAL A 155 -3.88 -19.68 -7.14
CA VAL A 155 -3.98 -18.23 -6.93
C VAL A 155 -2.57 -17.64 -6.96
N TYR A 156 -2.33 -16.77 -7.93
CA TYR A 156 -1.10 -16.01 -8.08
C TYR A 156 -1.40 -14.57 -7.69
N ILE A 157 -0.66 -14.05 -6.71
CA ILE A 157 -0.86 -12.70 -6.17
C ILE A 157 0.43 -11.95 -6.39
N ASP A 158 0.37 -10.98 -7.29
CA ASP A 158 1.46 -10.07 -7.58
C ASP A 158 1.34 -8.79 -6.74
N GLU A 159 2.45 -8.09 -6.57
CA GLU A 159 2.55 -6.84 -5.79
C GLU A 159 1.96 -6.95 -4.38
N VAL A 160 2.25 -8.05 -3.68
CA VAL A 160 1.70 -8.30 -2.33
C VAL A 160 2.01 -7.22 -1.30
N GLN A 161 3.03 -6.40 -1.54
CA GLN A 161 3.36 -5.23 -0.72
C GLN A 161 2.35 -4.08 -0.82
N ASP A 162 1.39 -4.16 -1.75
CA ASP A 162 0.26 -3.22 -1.86
C ASP A 162 -1.00 -3.71 -1.15
N LEU A 163 -0.92 -4.82 -0.41
CA LEU A 163 -2.05 -5.40 0.30
C LEU A 163 -1.75 -5.51 1.79
N THR A 164 -2.75 -5.20 2.61
CA THR A 164 -2.72 -5.53 4.05
C THR A 164 -2.80 -7.04 4.24
N MET A 165 -2.28 -7.55 5.36
CA MET A 165 -2.35 -8.97 5.68
C MET A 165 -3.80 -9.49 5.72
N ARG A 166 -4.73 -8.66 6.16
CA ARG A 166 -6.16 -8.98 6.14
C ARG A 166 -6.74 -9.08 4.74
N GLN A 167 -6.31 -8.23 3.80
CA GLN A 167 -6.71 -8.39 2.39
C GLN A 167 -6.16 -9.68 1.80
N ILE A 168 -4.88 -10.00 2.08
CA ILE A 168 -4.25 -11.25 1.63
C ILE A 168 -5.00 -12.46 2.18
N SER A 169 -5.44 -12.42 3.44
CA SER A 169 -6.12 -13.57 4.04
C SER A 169 -7.52 -13.84 3.48
N LEU A 170 -8.14 -12.92 2.74
CA LEU A 170 -9.37 -13.20 1.99
C LEU A 170 -9.18 -14.31 0.95
N PHE A 171 -7.97 -14.47 0.40
CA PHE A 171 -7.71 -15.48 -0.62
C PHE A 171 -7.86 -16.92 -0.09
N LYS A 172 -7.88 -17.13 1.23
CA LYS A 172 -8.14 -18.44 1.84
C LYS A 172 -9.54 -18.98 1.56
N TYR A 173 -10.50 -18.11 1.28
CA TYR A 173 -11.89 -18.53 1.03
C TYR A 173 -12.13 -19.00 -0.40
N ILE A 174 -11.24 -18.67 -1.34
CA ILE A 174 -11.43 -18.97 -2.77
C ILE A 174 -10.61 -20.18 -3.25
N CYS A 175 -9.49 -20.50 -2.59
CA CYS A 175 -8.63 -21.64 -2.93
C CYS A 175 -8.42 -22.56 -1.72
N ARG A 176 -8.64 -23.87 -1.93
CA ARG A 176 -8.48 -24.90 -0.89
C ARG A 176 -7.14 -25.62 -0.95
N ASN A 177 -6.40 -25.48 -2.06
CA ASN A 177 -5.09 -26.08 -2.22
C ASN A 177 -4.03 -25.24 -1.49
N VAL A 178 -3.92 -25.43 -0.17
CA VAL A 178 -2.96 -24.71 0.67
C VAL A 178 -1.52 -25.23 0.55
N GLU A 179 -1.31 -26.38 -0.09
CA GLU A 179 0.04 -26.96 -0.21
C GLU A 179 0.77 -26.39 -1.45
N GLU A 180 0.07 -26.21 -2.58
CA GLU A 180 0.69 -25.75 -3.84
C GLU A 180 -0.11 -24.66 -4.58
N GLY A 181 -1.30 -24.32 -4.09
CA GLY A 181 -2.25 -23.47 -4.81
C GLY A 181 -2.01 -21.96 -4.65
N PHE A 182 -0.93 -21.53 -3.98
CA PHE A 182 -0.65 -20.12 -3.74
C PHE A 182 0.78 -19.75 -4.11
N VAL A 183 0.90 -18.67 -4.88
CA VAL A 183 2.18 -18.02 -5.18
C VAL A 183 2.04 -16.54 -4.90
N PHE A 184 2.93 -16.02 -4.07
CA PHE A 184 3.00 -14.61 -3.66
C PHE A 184 4.27 -13.99 -4.23
N SER A 185 4.15 -12.91 -5.00
CA SER A 185 5.28 -12.14 -5.53
C SER A 185 5.16 -10.67 -5.14
N GLY A 186 6.31 -10.02 -4.88
CA GLY A 186 6.38 -8.62 -4.48
C GLY A 186 7.80 -8.18 -4.14
N ASP A 187 7.93 -6.94 -3.70
CA ASP A 187 9.19 -6.34 -3.27
C ASP A 187 8.98 -5.44 -2.04
N THR A 188 9.57 -5.85 -0.91
CA THR A 188 9.47 -5.13 0.37
C THR A 188 10.01 -3.69 0.26
N ALA A 189 11.04 -3.45 -0.55
CA ALA A 189 11.61 -2.12 -0.73
C ALA A 189 10.69 -1.17 -1.53
N GLN A 190 9.68 -1.71 -2.23
CA GLN A 190 8.70 -0.96 -3.02
C GLN A 190 7.35 -0.80 -2.30
N THR A 191 7.32 -0.95 -0.98
CA THR A 191 6.15 -0.66 -0.14
C THR A 191 5.91 0.86 -0.05
N ILE A 192 5.45 1.46 -1.15
CA ILE A 192 5.15 2.90 -1.25
C ILE A 192 3.68 3.22 -0.96
N ALA A 193 2.83 2.21 -0.89
CA ALA A 193 1.40 2.37 -0.63
C ALA A 193 1.19 2.93 0.78
N ARG A 194 0.58 4.11 0.85
CA ARG A 194 0.23 4.77 2.12
C ARG A 194 -0.79 3.93 2.87
N GLY A 195 -0.53 3.66 4.14
CA GLY A 195 -1.41 2.81 4.96
C GLY A 195 -0.96 1.35 5.04
N ILE A 196 0.11 0.96 4.33
CA ILE A 196 0.57 -0.43 4.25
C ILE A 196 1.91 -0.61 4.97
N ASP A 197 1.99 -1.65 5.80
CA ASP A 197 3.23 -2.15 6.40
C ASP A 197 3.38 -3.63 6.00
N PHE A 198 4.49 -3.96 5.34
CA PHE A 198 4.64 -5.22 4.62
C PHE A 198 6.03 -5.83 4.84
N ARG A 199 6.06 -7.13 5.12
CA ARG A 199 7.25 -7.99 5.08
C ARG A 199 6.89 -9.39 4.61
N PHE A 200 7.81 -10.06 3.92
CA PHE A 200 7.59 -11.46 3.51
C PHE A 200 7.48 -12.40 4.71
N GLU A 201 8.16 -12.11 5.81
CA GLU A 201 8.02 -12.86 7.06
C GLU A 201 6.57 -12.85 7.57
N ASP A 202 5.86 -11.72 7.43
CA ASP A 202 4.48 -11.57 7.88
C ASP A 202 3.52 -12.38 7.00
N ILE A 203 3.75 -12.48 5.69
CA ILE A 203 3.01 -13.42 4.81
C ILE A 203 3.21 -14.85 5.26
N ARG A 204 4.44 -15.27 5.55
CA ARG A 204 4.71 -16.67 5.95
C ARG A 204 3.97 -17.02 7.24
N ASN A 205 3.97 -16.10 8.20
CA ASN A 205 3.22 -16.24 9.45
C ASN A 205 1.71 -16.28 9.19
N LEU A 206 1.19 -15.38 8.34
CA LEU A 206 -0.20 -15.36 7.91
C LEU A 206 -0.62 -16.70 7.30
N PHE A 207 0.15 -17.18 6.33
CA PHE A 207 -0.16 -18.39 5.58
C PHE A 207 -0.23 -19.60 6.51
N TYR A 208 0.75 -19.75 7.40
CA TYR A 208 0.75 -20.83 8.36
C TYR A 208 -0.46 -20.78 9.30
N ASN A 209 -0.74 -19.62 9.91
CA ASN A 209 -1.80 -19.48 10.90
C ASN A 209 -3.20 -19.55 10.27
N GLU A 210 -3.44 -18.82 9.19
CA GLU A 210 -4.79 -18.62 8.65
C GLU A 210 -5.14 -19.56 7.50
N PHE A 211 -4.16 -20.12 6.77
CA PHE A 211 -4.43 -21.04 5.66
C PHE A 211 -4.18 -22.48 6.08
N VAL A 212 -3.08 -22.77 6.78
CA VAL A 212 -2.70 -24.15 7.13
C VAL A 212 -3.34 -24.63 8.44
N MET A 213 -3.36 -23.83 9.51
CA MET A 213 -3.95 -24.26 10.78
C MET A 213 -5.48 -24.30 10.73
N ASP A 214 -6.11 -23.24 10.20
CA ASP A 214 -7.57 -23.17 10.06
C ASP A 214 -8.15 -24.29 9.19
N SER A 215 -7.44 -24.72 8.13
CA SER A 215 -7.90 -25.80 7.24
C SER A 215 -7.86 -27.19 7.88
N LYS A 216 -7.06 -27.39 8.94
CA LYS A 216 -6.86 -28.70 9.58
C LYS A 216 -7.84 -29.00 10.73
N GLY A 217 -8.56 -27.99 11.25
CA GLY A 217 -9.45 -28.12 12.41
C GLY A 217 -8.77 -28.69 13.67
N ASP A 218 -9.56 -29.04 14.69
CA ASP A 218 -9.12 -29.57 16.00
C ASP A 218 -8.30 -30.88 15.95
N LYS A 219 -8.07 -31.44 14.76
CA LYS A 219 -7.25 -32.65 14.55
C LYS A 219 -5.74 -32.34 14.50
N ALA A 220 -5.34 -31.07 14.56
CA ALA A 220 -3.95 -30.62 14.47
C ALA A 220 -3.09 -30.94 15.72
N ALA A 221 -3.68 -31.25 16.88
CA ALA A 221 -2.91 -31.56 18.09
C ALA A 221 -2.04 -32.84 18.00
N LYS A 222 -2.14 -33.64 16.93
CA LYS A 222 -1.50 -34.97 16.84
C LYS A 222 -0.58 -35.23 15.63
N ARG A 223 -0.26 -34.25 14.78
CA ARG A 223 0.73 -34.44 13.71
C ARG A 223 1.81 -33.36 13.74
N LYS A 224 3.04 -33.79 14.01
CA LYS A 224 4.29 -33.00 14.02
C LYS A 224 4.80 -32.60 12.62
N ASP A 225 4.00 -32.78 11.56
CA ASP A 225 4.38 -32.30 10.25
C ASP A 225 4.05 -30.82 10.16
N LYS A 226 5.05 -30.00 10.50
CA LYS A 226 5.10 -28.61 10.07
C LYS A 226 4.91 -28.63 8.55
N GLY A 227 3.78 -28.12 8.06
CA GLY A 227 3.55 -28.00 6.62
C GLY A 227 4.77 -27.36 5.96
N HIS A 228 5.11 -27.81 4.75
CA HIS A 228 6.27 -27.33 4.01
C HIS A 228 6.01 -25.90 3.54
N LEU A 229 6.13 -24.91 4.42
CA LEU A 229 6.23 -23.51 3.99
C LEU A 229 7.46 -23.37 3.12
N SER A 230 7.27 -23.17 1.82
CA SER A 230 8.36 -22.93 0.88
C SER A 230 9.23 -21.77 1.35
N CYS A 231 10.54 -21.91 1.18
CA CYS A 231 11.47 -20.80 1.39
C CYS A 231 11.16 -19.66 0.41
N VAL A 232 11.40 -18.42 0.83
CA VAL A 232 11.32 -17.26 -0.07
C VAL A 232 12.34 -17.44 -1.19
N PHE A 233 11.87 -17.45 -2.42
CA PHE A 233 12.70 -17.52 -3.61
C PHE A 233 12.98 -16.10 -4.11
N GLN A 234 14.26 -15.73 -4.23
CA GLN A 234 14.68 -14.40 -4.66
C GLN A 234 15.14 -14.43 -6.11
N LEU A 235 14.56 -13.55 -6.94
CA LEU A 235 15.04 -13.29 -8.29
C LEU A 235 16.13 -12.22 -8.22
N LEU A 236 17.39 -12.60 -8.48
CA LEU A 236 18.53 -11.69 -8.32
C LEU A 236 18.94 -10.98 -9.61
N GLN A 237 18.50 -11.48 -10.76
CA GLN A 237 18.90 -10.95 -12.05
C GLN A 237 17.87 -9.93 -12.53
N ASN A 238 18.27 -8.66 -12.58
CA ASN A 238 17.49 -7.59 -13.19
C ASN A 238 17.74 -7.57 -14.70
N PHE A 239 16.64 -7.54 -15.47
CA PHE A 239 16.65 -7.52 -16.93
C PHE A 239 16.19 -6.19 -17.53
N ARG A 240 15.79 -5.23 -16.68
CA ARG A 240 15.17 -3.96 -17.10
C ARG A 240 16.12 -2.78 -16.90
N THR A 241 16.84 -2.78 -15.78
CA THR A 241 17.65 -1.66 -15.32
C THR A 241 19.14 -1.96 -15.48
N HIS A 242 19.92 -0.98 -15.93
CA HIS A 242 21.36 -1.12 -16.09
C HIS A 242 22.13 -1.01 -14.76
N THR A 243 23.36 -1.53 -14.74
CA THR A 243 24.20 -1.66 -13.54
C THR A 243 24.44 -0.34 -12.79
N GLY A 244 24.62 0.77 -13.50
CA GLY A 244 24.79 2.10 -12.90
C GLY A 244 23.63 2.53 -11.98
N VAL A 245 22.37 2.39 -12.41
CA VAL A 245 21.19 2.74 -11.61
C VAL A 245 21.01 1.76 -10.46
N LEU A 246 21.22 0.46 -10.70
CA LEU A 246 21.10 -0.56 -9.65
C LEU A 246 22.10 -0.36 -8.51
N LYS A 247 23.34 0.05 -8.81
CA LYS A 247 24.33 0.36 -7.76
C LYS A 247 23.87 1.52 -6.88
N LEU A 248 23.27 2.56 -7.46
CA LEU A 248 22.70 3.67 -6.68
C LEU A 248 21.53 3.17 -5.82
N ALA A 249 20.59 2.42 -6.41
CA ALA A 249 19.45 1.87 -5.68
C ALA A 249 19.91 0.99 -4.50
N GLN A 250 20.86 0.09 -4.73
CA GLN A 250 21.43 -0.76 -3.69
C GLN A 250 22.07 0.05 -2.56
N SER A 251 22.78 1.14 -2.86
CA SER A 251 23.35 2.00 -1.81
C SER A 251 22.30 2.63 -0.90
N VAL A 252 21.11 2.96 -1.43
CA VAL A 252 19.97 3.46 -0.65
C VAL A 252 19.38 2.34 0.20
N ILE A 253 19.22 1.14 -0.36
CA ILE A 253 18.76 -0.04 0.39
C ILE A 253 19.71 -0.40 1.53
N ASP A 254 21.03 -0.31 1.32
CA ASP A 254 22.02 -0.58 2.36
C ASP A 254 21.91 0.41 3.53
N LEU A 255 21.67 1.69 3.24
CA LEU A 255 21.41 2.70 4.28
C LEU A 255 20.11 2.40 5.03
N LEU A 256 19.03 2.04 4.31
CA LEU A 256 17.77 1.66 4.94
C LEU A 256 17.94 0.45 5.86
N ARG A 257 18.69 -0.56 5.44
CA ARG A 257 19.01 -1.73 6.27
C ARG A 257 19.84 -1.39 7.49
N HIS A 258 20.79 -0.47 7.36
CA HIS A 258 21.65 -0.09 8.47
C HIS A 258 20.89 0.70 9.54
N TYR A 259 20.12 1.72 9.14
CA TYR A 259 19.43 2.61 10.08
C TYR A 259 18.04 2.10 10.49
N PHE A 260 17.38 1.31 9.65
CA PHE A 260 16.03 0.78 9.86
C PHE A 260 15.98 -0.74 9.55
N PRO A 261 16.80 -1.58 10.22
CA PRO A 261 16.90 -3.01 9.94
C PRO A 261 15.59 -3.78 10.11
N GLN A 262 14.60 -3.18 10.80
CA GLN A 262 13.32 -3.79 11.10
C GLN A 262 12.21 -3.41 10.09
N SER A 263 12.45 -2.43 9.21
CA SER A 263 11.42 -1.95 8.27
C SER A 263 11.47 -2.59 6.88
N VAL A 264 12.54 -3.33 6.55
CA VAL A 264 12.72 -3.96 5.24
C VAL A 264 13.36 -5.34 5.41
N ASP A 265 12.93 -6.31 4.61
CA ASP A 265 13.54 -7.64 4.56
C ASP A 265 14.99 -7.59 4.06
N VAL A 266 15.85 -8.45 4.63
CA VAL A 266 17.24 -8.60 4.19
C VAL A 266 17.31 -9.54 2.98
N LEU A 267 17.17 -8.95 1.79
CA LEU A 267 17.28 -9.59 0.48
C LEU A 267 18.71 -9.49 -0.10
N LYS A 268 19.12 -10.42 -0.96
CA LYS A 268 20.43 -10.29 -1.62
C LYS A 268 20.41 -9.16 -2.67
N PRO A 269 21.52 -8.45 -2.89
CA PRO A 269 21.60 -7.44 -3.94
C PRO A 269 21.28 -8.00 -5.33
N GLU A 270 20.62 -7.17 -6.16
CA GLU A 270 20.37 -7.49 -7.55
C GLU A 270 21.60 -7.28 -8.43
N THR A 271 21.69 -8.05 -9.52
CA THR A 271 22.71 -7.93 -10.57
C THR A 271 22.05 -7.68 -11.92
N SER A 272 22.71 -6.95 -12.83
CA SER A 272 22.25 -6.73 -14.20
C SER A 272 23.32 -7.09 -15.20
N LEU A 273 22.89 -7.60 -16.36
CA LEU A 273 23.75 -7.85 -17.53
C LEU A 273 23.83 -6.62 -18.45
N ILE A 274 23.02 -5.59 -18.19
CA ILE A 274 22.98 -4.36 -18.98
C ILE A 274 23.95 -3.38 -18.32
N ASP A 275 25.05 -3.08 -19.00
CA ASP A 275 25.97 -2.04 -18.55
C ASP A 275 25.44 -0.64 -18.86
N GLY A 276 25.63 0.28 -17.92
CA GLY A 276 25.23 1.67 -18.11
C GLY A 276 25.88 2.61 -17.11
N ALA A 277 25.91 3.90 -17.46
CA ALA A 277 26.61 4.93 -16.69
C ALA A 277 26.00 5.15 -15.30
N ALA A 278 26.79 5.68 -14.37
CA ALA A 278 26.27 6.09 -13.07
C ALA A 278 25.30 7.28 -13.22
N PRO A 279 24.20 7.33 -12.44
CA PRO A 279 23.31 8.49 -12.42
C PRO A 279 24.06 9.78 -12.06
N VAL A 280 23.65 10.90 -12.67
CA VAL A 280 24.28 12.21 -12.47
C VAL A 280 23.43 13.06 -11.53
N LEU A 281 24.06 13.64 -10.50
CA LEU A 281 23.43 14.62 -9.62
C LEU A 281 23.66 16.03 -10.17
N LEU A 282 22.58 16.69 -10.56
CA LEU A 282 22.61 18.10 -10.98
C LEU A 282 22.40 18.98 -9.74
N LYS A 283 23.38 19.84 -9.43
CA LYS A 283 23.25 20.85 -8.37
C LYS A 283 23.07 22.22 -9.02
N PRO A 284 21.92 22.90 -8.86
CA PRO A 284 21.79 24.29 -9.27
C PRO A 284 22.79 25.18 -8.52
N GLY A 285 23.26 26.26 -9.16
CA GLY A 285 23.92 27.35 -8.45
C GLY A 285 22.93 28.14 -7.58
N ASP A 286 23.45 28.94 -6.65
CA ASP A 286 22.65 29.60 -5.59
C ASP A 286 21.48 30.46 -6.12
N ASP A 287 21.57 30.98 -7.34
CA ASP A 287 20.54 31.85 -7.97
C ASP A 287 19.90 31.26 -9.25
N GLU A 288 20.20 30.00 -9.61
CA GLU A 288 19.69 29.39 -10.85
C GLU A 288 18.65 28.31 -10.58
N ASN A 289 17.44 28.51 -11.12
CA ASN A 289 16.47 27.42 -11.20
C ASN A 289 16.93 26.44 -12.30
N ALA A 290 17.59 25.34 -11.91
CA ALA A 290 18.07 24.30 -12.84
C ALA A 290 16.99 23.83 -13.82
N ILE A 291 15.72 23.83 -13.40
CA ILE A 291 14.58 23.43 -14.25
C ILE A 291 14.35 24.47 -15.35
N LEU A 292 14.48 25.77 -15.06
CA LEU A 292 14.44 26.82 -16.08
C LEU A 292 15.69 26.79 -16.98
N THR A 293 16.84 26.38 -16.48
CA THR A 293 18.03 26.22 -17.34
C THR A 293 17.86 25.04 -18.31
N ILE A 294 17.26 23.93 -17.86
CA ILE A 294 17.03 22.73 -18.68
C ILE A 294 15.85 22.92 -19.65
N PHE A 295 14.75 23.53 -19.20
CA PHE A 295 13.47 23.59 -19.93
C PHE A 295 12.98 24.99 -20.28
N GLY A 296 13.57 26.04 -19.69
CA GLY A 296 13.09 27.42 -19.69
C GLY A 296 13.53 28.30 -20.86
N ASN A 297 14.12 27.74 -21.93
CA ASN A 297 14.37 28.53 -23.14
C ASN A 297 13.04 29.07 -23.71
N ARG A 298 12.79 30.36 -23.46
CA ARG A 298 11.71 31.19 -24.01
C ARG A 298 12.20 32.14 -25.12
N GLY A 299 13.46 32.03 -25.57
CA GLY A 299 14.08 32.94 -26.55
C GLY A 299 14.45 32.29 -27.88
N ASN A 300 13.72 32.66 -28.95
CA ASN A 300 14.14 32.88 -30.34
C ASN A 300 15.09 31.93 -31.13
N ASN A 301 15.40 30.72 -30.68
CA ASN A 301 16.03 29.71 -31.56
C ASN A 301 14.99 28.70 -32.08
N VAL A 302 14.43 29.00 -33.25
CA VAL A 302 13.45 28.20 -34.02
C VAL A 302 14.07 26.91 -34.59
N GLY A 303 14.70 26.08 -33.76
CA GLY A 303 15.38 24.87 -34.26
C GLY A 303 15.56 23.69 -33.31
N LYS A 304 15.41 23.85 -31.99
CA LYS A 304 15.52 22.72 -31.06
C LYS A 304 14.64 22.97 -29.83
N ILE A 305 13.37 22.61 -29.93
CA ILE A 305 12.57 22.34 -28.72
C ILE A 305 13.18 21.06 -28.12
N VAL A 306 14.04 21.21 -27.12
CA VAL A 306 14.50 20.08 -26.30
C VAL A 306 13.38 19.77 -25.30
N GLY A 307 12.28 19.23 -25.83
CA GLY A 307 11.20 18.65 -25.03
C GLY A 307 11.59 17.22 -24.67
N PHE A 308 11.18 16.78 -23.49
CA PHE A 308 11.27 15.37 -23.15
C PHE A 308 10.32 14.58 -24.06
N GLY A 309 10.84 13.50 -24.67
CA GLY A 309 10.01 12.57 -25.44
C GLY A 309 9.09 11.75 -24.54
N ALA A 310 8.21 10.94 -25.14
CA ALA A 310 7.30 10.06 -24.38
C ALA A 310 8.00 9.04 -23.48
N GLU A 311 9.29 8.78 -23.71
CA GLU A 311 10.12 7.84 -22.96
C GLU A 311 10.95 8.50 -21.84
N GLN A 312 10.70 9.80 -21.59
CA GLN A 312 11.39 10.60 -20.58
C GLN A 312 10.40 11.21 -19.61
N VAL A 313 10.66 11.05 -18.31
CA VAL A 313 9.74 11.50 -17.25
C VAL A 313 10.46 12.33 -16.20
N ILE A 314 9.76 13.33 -15.68
CA ILE A 314 10.14 14.05 -14.47
C ILE A 314 9.34 13.47 -13.30
N LEU A 315 10.05 12.94 -12.31
CA LEU A 315 9.47 12.40 -11.10
C LEU A 315 9.54 13.43 -9.97
N VAL A 316 8.39 13.69 -9.36
CA VAL A 316 8.24 14.61 -8.22
C VAL A 316 7.66 13.90 -7.00
N ARG A 317 7.88 14.48 -5.82
CA ARG A 317 7.45 13.88 -4.55
C ARG A 317 5.93 13.84 -4.37
N ASP A 318 5.25 14.94 -4.69
CA ASP A 318 3.82 15.12 -4.39
C ASP A 318 3.12 15.99 -5.43
N GLU A 319 1.79 16.07 -5.32
CA GLU A 319 0.91 16.85 -6.21
C GLU A 319 1.18 18.35 -6.16
N SER A 320 1.71 18.87 -5.04
CA SER A 320 2.05 20.29 -4.94
C SER A 320 3.26 20.60 -5.81
N ALA A 321 4.33 19.81 -5.67
CA ALA A 321 5.51 19.90 -6.51
C ALA A 321 5.16 19.67 -7.99
N LYS A 322 4.28 18.70 -8.29
CA LYS A 322 3.80 18.46 -9.65
C LYS A 322 3.18 19.70 -10.28
N LYS A 323 2.29 20.38 -9.55
CA LYS A 323 1.63 21.62 -10.01
C LYS A 323 2.62 22.76 -10.21
N GLU A 324 3.58 22.91 -9.30
CA GLU A 324 4.64 23.93 -9.40
C GLU A 324 5.48 23.72 -10.65
N ILE A 325 6.01 22.49 -10.85
CA ILE A 325 6.83 22.16 -12.01
C ILE A 325 6.02 22.33 -13.29
N PHE A 326 4.78 21.87 -13.32
CA PHE A 326 3.89 22.06 -14.48
C PHE A 326 3.69 23.55 -14.81
N GLY A 327 3.62 24.43 -13.80
CA GLY A 327 3.58 25.88 -14.00
C GLY A 327 4.85 26.46 -14.64
N LEU A 328 6.02 25.88 -14.36
CA LEU A 328 7.31 26.33 -14.91
C LEU A 328 7.56 25.84 -16.34
N ILE A 329 7.30 24.56 -16.62
CA ILE A 329 7.68 23.93 -17.90
C ILE A 329 6.52 23.72 -18.87
N GLY A 330 5.27 23.82 -18.42
CA GLY A 330 4.08 23.53 -19.21
C GLY A 330 4.04 22.08 -19.72
N GLN A 331 3.65 21.88 -20.98
CA GLN A 331 3.55 20.55 -21.62
C GLN A 331 4.87 20.06 -22.26
N LYS A 332 6.02 20.63 -21.88
CA LYS A 332 7.32 20.26 -22.47
C LYS A 332 7.87 18.91 -21.99
N ALA A 333 7.34 18.36 -20.90
CA ALA A 333 7.73 17.07 -20.36
C ALA A 333 6.57 16.40 -19.61
N LEU A 334 6.61 15.08 -19.52
CA LEU A 334 5.73 14.31 -18.65
C LEU A 334 6.20 14.46 -17.19
N VAL A 335 5.31 14.91 -16.31
CA VAL A 335 5.58 15.05 -14.87
C VAL A 335 4.65 14.11 -14.10
N LEU A 336 5.20 13.18 -13.34
CA LEU A 336 4.45 12.21 -12.54
C LEU A 336 4.93 12.25 -11.08
N THR A 337 4.01 12.00 -10.15
CA THR A 337 4.41 11.67 -8.77
C THR A 337 4.99 10.26 -8.69
N ILE A 338 5.68 9.95 -7.59
CA ILE A 338 6.20 8.60 -7.33
C ILE A 338 5.08 7.53 -7.32
N VAL A 339 3.87 7.90 -6.89
CA VAL A 339 2.73 6.98 -6.86
C VAL A 339 2.20 6.74 -8.27
N GLU A 340 2.08 7.81 -9.08
CA GLU A 340 1.60 7.70 -10.46
C GLU A 340 2.58 6.98 -11.39
N CYS A 341 3.89 7.03 -11.09
CA CYS A 341 4.88 6.32 -11.89
C CYS A 341 4.99 4.83 -11.55
N LYS A 342 4.26 4.35 -10.52
CA LYS A 342 4.31 2.95 -10.12
C LYS A 342 3.84 2.04 -11.26
N GLY A 343 4.63 1.01 -11.57
CA GLY A 343 4.35 0.08 -12.67
C GLY A 343 4.61 0.64 -14.07
N LEU A 344 5.15 1.86 -14.18
CA LEU A 344 5.58 2.46 -15.45
C LEU A 344 7.10 2.41 -15.59
N GLU A 345 7.56 2.29 -16.83
CA GLU A 345 8.99 2.21 -17.17
C GLU A 345 9.35 3.26 -18.23
N PHE A 346 10.52 3.87 -18.07
CA PHE A 346 11.00 4.96 -18.92
C PHE A 346 12.48 4.75 -19.23
N GLN A 347 12.92 5.19 -20.42
CA GLN A 347 14.34 5.07 -20.80
C GLN A 347 15.23 6.04 -20.01
N ALA A 348 14.69 7.21 -19.64
CA ALA A 348 15.38 8.14 -18.76
C ALA A 348 14.40 8.82 -17.81
N SER A 349 14.83 9.03 -16.57
CA SER A 349 14.05 9.71 -15.54
C SER A 349 14.87 10.82 -14.89
N LEU A 350 14.24 11.97 -14.67
CA LEU A 350 14.78 13.08 -13.90
C LEU A 350 14.03 13.14 -12.57
N LEU A 351 14.70 12.81 -11.47
CA LEU A 351 14.13 12.92 -10.14
C LEU A 351 14.39 14.33 -9.58
N LEU A 352 13.34 15.05 -9.24
CA LEU A 352 13.44 16.37 -8.61
C LEU A 352 13.24 16.26 -7.10
N ALA A 353 14.31 16.51 -6.35
CA ALA A 353 14.24 16.70 -4.92
C ALA A 353 13.87 18.16 -4.62
N CYS A 354 12.57 18.50 -4.70
CA CYS A 354 12.09 19.73 -4.08
C CYS A 354 12.15 19.52 -2.56
N CYS A 355 13.20 20.05 -1.93
CA CYS A 355 13.22 20.22 -0.48
C CYS A 355 12.25 21.36 -0.15
N ALA A 356 11.15 21.02 0.52
CA ALA A 356 10.30 22.01 1.18
C ALA A 356 10.99 22.56 2.44
#